data_AF-A0A366DEX4-F1
#
_entry.id   AF-A0A366DEX4-F1
#
_cell.length_a   1.000
_cell.length_b   1.000
_cell.length_c   1.000
_cell.angle_alpha   90.00
_cell.angle_beta   90.00
_cell.angle_gamma   90.00
#
_symmetry.space_group_name_H-M   'P 1'
#
loop_
_entity.id
_entity.type
_entity.pdbx_description
1 polymer ?
#
loop_
_entity_poly.entity_id
_entity_poly.type
_entity_poly.pdbx_seq_one_letter_code
_entity_poly.pdbx_strand_id
1 'polypeptide(L)'
;MPAIAISLPVAGRFKGDHFILSERLVGYDTFLSGVLEINGIKRSVRILTFDDITVLRVAEGRALSDGAHESGILHIPHGLRSRQIAFELQAAASARRRDLTVLDDAELQYALTFLSEAVKPEIREARVDAIVSALPPVPQIDGRSPIVISFDVGGTLGSSSAPSVPSRLRSASQRSPDETRDIIREQLYALPEVSSATMAEICEMLGIESALSIDRGEDEFVPDRHAIDVVRELSYYGTVITISNVSAVDLDMKQLRLLFEPWVTDFFPSCRTGCVKPDRRAFDFACNAVGASVEAMIHVGDSWQCDVKGALAAGARPIWISRGRPMPEEMEDGTVMVATDLRQVVPLIQRMVGSRI
;
A
#
# COMPACT_ATOMS: atom_id res chain seq x y z
N MET A 1 -37.97 -12.61 9.27
CA MET A 1 -38.34 -13.57 8.20
C MET A 1 -37.09 -14.30 7.74
N PRO A 2 -37.20 -15.59 7.39
CA PRO A 2 -36.63 -16.70 8.13
C PRO A 2 -35.09 -16.72 8.11
N ALA A 3 -34.49 -17.08 9.24
CA ALA A 3 -33.09 -17.49 9.29
C ALA A 3 -32.96 -18.74 8.40
N ILE A 4 -32.23 -18.63 7.30
CA ILE A 4 -31.93 -19.79 6.46
C ILE A 4 -31.04 -20.66 7.35
N ALA A 5 -31.48 -21.83 7.80
CA ALA A 5 -30.56 -22.76 8.44
C ALA A 5 -29.77 -23.45 7.32
N ILE A 6 -28.44 -23.38 7.35
CA ILE A 6 -27.62 -24.20 6.46
C ILE A 6 -27.47 -25.55 7.13
N SER A 7 -27.88 -26.60 6.42
CA SER A 7 -27.77 -27.99 6.87
C SER A 7 -26.60 -28.64 6.14
N LEU A 8 -25.54 -28.97 6.87
CA LEU A 8 -24.34 -29.60 6.34
C LEU A 8 -24.29 -31.08 6.73
N PRO A 9 -24.08 -32.02 5.79
CA PRO A 9 -23.77 -33.39 6.15
C PRO A 9 -22.40 -33.42 6.84
N VAL A 10 -22.32 -34.11 7.97
CA VAL A 10 -21.09 -34.25 8.75
C VAL A 10 -20.89 -35.70 9.17
N ALA A 11 -19.64 -36.14 9.22
CA ALA A 11 -19.27 -37.46 9.72
C ALA A 11 -18.16 -37.32 10.76
N GLY A 12 -18.18 -38.14 11.80
CA GLY A 12 -17.25 -38.01 12.90
C GLY A 12 -17.39 -39.11 13.94
N ARG A 13 -16.75 -38.89 15.08
CA ARG A 13 -16.75 -39.84 16.21
C ARG A 13 -16.90 -39.11 17.52
N PHE A 14 -17.69 -39.69 18.42
CA PHE A 14 -17.80 -39.20 19.79
C PHE A 14 -16.56 -39.56 20.61
N LYS A 15 -16.09 -38.59 21.39
CA LYS A 15 -15.13 -38.74 22.48
C LYS A 15 -15.67 -37.97 23.69
N GLY A 16 -16.36 -38.67 24.60
CA GLY A 16 -17.10 -38.03 25.70
C GLY A 16 -18.21 -37.09 25.21
N ASP A 17 -18.17 -35.80 25.60
CA ASP A 17 -19.11 -34.75 25.18
C ASP A 17 -18.72 -34.05 23.86
N HIS A 18 -17.66 -34.52 23.19
CA HIS A 18 -17.14 -33.94 21.95
C HIS A 18 -17.40 -34.87 20.76
N PHE A 19 -17.92 -34.33 19.66
CA PHE A 19 -18.02 -35.00 18.37
C PHE A 19 -16.94 -34.43 17.45
N ILE A 20 -15.95 -35.26 17.14
CA ILE A 20 -14.79 -34.87 16.34
C ILE A 20 -15.12 -35.17 14.88
N LEU A 21 -15.12 -34.14 14.02
CA LEU A 21 -15.41 -34.30 12.60
C LEU A 21 -14.24 -34.95 11.87
N SER A 22 -14.57 -35.72 10.85
CA SER A 22 -13.61 -36.43 9.99
C SER A 22 -12.99 -35.50 8.96
N GLU A 23 -13.74 -34.47 8.57
CA GLU A 23 -13.31 -33.41 7.68
C GLU A 23 -13.53 -32.06 8.38
N ARG A 24 -12.60 -31.13 8.17
CA ARG A 24 -12.71 -29.77 8.69
C ARG A 24 -13.84 -29.03 7.97
N LEU A 25 -14.62 -28.24 8.72
CA LEU A 25 -15.59 -27.34 8.11
C LEU A 25 -14.83 -26.17 7.44
N VAL A 26 -14.81 -26.16 6.11
CA VAL A 26 -14.20 -25.07 5.31
C VAL A 26 -15.28 -24.06 4.95
N GLY A 27 -15.05 -22.78 5.27
CA GLY A 27 -16.01 -21.69 4.99
C GLY A 27 -17.16 -21.56 5.99
N TYR A 28 -17.20 -22.40 7.04
CA TYR A 28 -18.20 -22.36 8.11
C TYR A 28 -17.56 -22.39 9.51
N ASP A 29 -16.27 -22.10 9.58
CA ASP A 29 -15.43 -22.10 10.79
C ASP A 29 -15.64 -20.88 11.70
N THR A 30 -16.53 -19.97 11.31
CA THR A 30 -16.84 -18.70 12.00
C THR A 30 -18.04 -18.78 12.95
N PHE A 31 -18.78 -19.88 12.94
CA PHE A 31 -19.95 -20.11 13.78
C PHE A 31 -19.55 -20.75 15.10
N LEU A 32 -20.02 -20.21 16.23
CA LEU A 32 -19.71 -20.74 17.56
C LEU A 32 -20.70 -21.79 18.04
N SER A 33 -21.87 -21.93 17.40
CA SER A 33 -22.93 -22.84 17.83
C SER A 33 -23.80 -23.32 16.67
N GLY A 34 -24.31 -24.54 16.79
CA GLY A 34 -25.26 -25.14 15.85
C GLY A 34 -26.11 -26.22 16.51
N VAL A 35 -26.87 -26.95 15.70
CA VAL A 35 -27.64 -28.12 16.14
C VAL A 35 -27.17 -29.33 15.34
N LEU A 36 -26.57 -30.30 16.02
CA LEU A 36 -26.16 -31.58 15.43
C LEU A 36 -27.33 -32.56 15.51
N GLU A 37 -27.70 -33.14 14.37
CA GLU A 37 -28.73 -34.17 14.25
C GLU A 37 -28.09 -35.49 13.83
N ILE A 38 -28.11 -36.49 14.71
CA ILE A 38 -27.65 -37.86 14.42
C ILE A 38 -28.77 -38.83 14.77
N ASN A 39 -29.10 -39.75 13.87
CA ASN A 39 -30.18 -40.74 14.05
C ASN A 39 -31.52 -40.11 14.47
N GLY A 40 -31.83 -38.91 13.96
CA GLY A 40 -33.05 -38.14 14.30
C GLY A 40 -33.03 -37.43 15.65
N ILE A 41 -31.94 -37.54 16.42
CA ILE A 41 -31.77 -36.85 17.71
C ILE A 41 -31.01 -35.54 17.48
N LYS A 42 -31.68 -34.42 17.77
CA LYS A 42 -31.11 -33.08 17.68
C LYS A 42 -30.46 -32.67 19.01
N ARG A 43 -29.22 -32.19 18.95
CA ARG A 43 -28.47 -31.69 20.10
C ARG A 43 -27.84 -30.35 19.79
N SER A 44 -27.93 -29.41 20.73
CA SER A 44 -27.21 -28.15 20.63
C SER A 44 -25.72 -28.38 20.80
N VAL A 45 -24.91 -27.86 19.90
CA VAL A 45 -23.46 -28.01 19.91
C VAL A 45 -22.76 -26.65 19.84
N ARG A 46 -21.60 -26.57 20.48
CA ARG A 46 -20.63 -25.50 20.31
C ARG A 46 -19.57 -25.96 19.30
N ILE A 47 -19.32 -25.18 18.27
CA ILE A 47 -18.35 -25.51 17.22
C ILE A 47 -16.99 -24.94 17.64
N LEU A 48 -15.96 -25.79 17.68
CA LEU A 48 -14.58 -25.44 18.00
C LEU A 48 -13.71 -25.84 16.82
N THR A 49 -13.18 -24.86 16.09
CA THR A 49 -12.27 -25.10 14.96
C THR A 49 -10.83 -24.87 15.40
N PHE A 50 -9.98 -25.85 15.13
CA PHE A 50 -8.52 -25.78 15.25
C PHE A 50 -7.90 -25.90 13.85
N ASP A 51 -6.59 -25.72 13.73
CA ASP A 51 -5.88 -25.60 12.44
C ASP A 51 -6.24 -26.69 11.42
N ASP A 52 -6.37 -27.95 11.86
CA ASP A 52 -6.64 -29.11 10.99
C ASP A 52 -7.91 -29.89 11.37
N ILE A 53 -8.64 -29.49 12.42
CA ILE A 53 -9.76 -30.28 12.96
C ILE A 53 -10.92 -29.40 13.44
N THR A 54 -12.15 -29.90 13.27
CA THR A 54 -13.35 -29.29 13.85
C THR A 54 -13.95 -30.23 14.88
N VAL A 55 -14.24 -29.68 16.07
CA VAL A 55 -14.80 -30.41 17.21
C VAL A 55 -16.12 -29.75 17.62
N LEU A 56 -17.18 -30.55 17.72
CA LEU A 56 -18.49 -30.11 18.18
C LEU A 56 -18.70 -30.53 19.64
N ARG A 57 -18.72 -29.60 20.58
CA ARG A 57 -18.99 -29.88 21.99
C ARG A 57 -20.50 -29.85 22.25
N VAL A 58 -21.07 -30.94 22.72
CA VAL A 58 -22.51 -31.06 23.02
C VAL A 58 -22.83 -30.31 24.33
N ALA A 59 -23.82 -29.42 24.31
CA ALA A 59 -24.11 -28.53 25.44
C ALA A 59 -24.71 -29.26 26.66
N GLU A 60 -25.60 -30.24 26.46
CA GLU A 60 -26.18 -31.06 27.54
C GLU A 60 -26.61 -32.45 27.03
N GLY A 61 -26.34 -33.52 27.79
CA GLY A 61 -26.79 -34.90 27.51
C GLY A 61 -25.80 -35.98 27.93
N ARG A 62 -26.30 -37.15 28.35
CA ARG A 62 -25.54 -38.33 28.80
C ARG A 62 -24.36 -38.64 27.86
N ALA A 63 -23.20 -38.94 28.43
CA ALA A 63 -22.01 -39.41 27.72
C ALA A 63 -22.40 -40.52 26.74
N LEU A 64 -22.15 -40.29 25.46
CA LEU A 64 -22.29 -41.31 24.44
C LEU A 64 -21.08 -42.24 24.55
N SER A 65 -21.31 -43.53 24.35
CA SER A 65 -20.24 -44.53 24.35
C SER A 65 -19.17 -44.15 23.32
N ASP A 66 -17.91 -44.07 23.77
CA ASP A 66 -16.77 -43.93 22.88
C ASP A 66 -16.81 -45.05 21.84
N GLY A 67 -16.74 -44.67 20.57
CA GLY A 67 -16.48 -45.60 19.48
C GLY A 67 -17.69 -46.09 18.69
N ALA A 68 -18.05 -45.31 17.68
CA ALA A 68 -18.30 -45.72 16.31
C ALA A 68 -18.20 -44.47 15.43
N HIS A 69 -17.91 -44.63 14.14
CA HIS A 69 -18.04 -43.53 13.19
C HIS A 69 -19.54 -43.29 12.94
N GLU A 70 -20.00 -42.07 13.15
CA GLU A 70 -21.39 -41.68 12.96
C GLU A 70 -21.50 -40.58 11.90
N SER A 71 -22.61 -40.59 11.17
CA SER A 71 -22.96 -39.56 10.19
C SER A 71 -24.22 -38.83 10.64
N GLY A 72 -24.28 -37.53 10.39
CA GLY A 72 -25.39 -36.68 10.80
C GLY A 72 -25.49 -35.41 9.97
N ILE A 73 -26.37 -34.52 10.39
CA ILE A 73 -26.59 -33.22 9.78
C ILE A 73 -26.32 -32.14 10.82
N LEU A 74 -25.38 -31.24 10.53
CA LEU A 74 -25.14 -30.04 11.33
C LEU A 74 -25.96 -28.89 10.77
N HIS A 75 -26.95 -28.42 11.54
CA HIS A 75 -27.76 -27.26 11.22
C HIS A 75 -27.13 -26.01 11.83
N ILE A 76 -26.68 -25.10 10.98
CA ILE A 76 -26.05 -23.84 11.35
C ILE A 76 -27.06 -22.72 11.07
N PRO A 77 -27.41 -21.87 12.05
CA PRO A 77 -28.26 -20.71 11.78
C PRO A 77 -27.52 -19.73 10.86
N HIS A 78 -27.96 -19.58 9.61
CA HIS A 78 -27.44 -18.61 8.67
C HIS A 78 -28.33 -17.36 8.66
N GLY A 79 -27.72 -16.25 9.07
CA GLY A 79 -28.24 -14.91 8.94
C GLY A 79 -27.03 -13.99 8.98
N LEU A 80 -26.93 -13.11 7.99
CA LEU A 80 -26.01 -11.97 8.00
C LEU A 80 -26.26 -11.17 9.28
N ARG A 81 -25.52 -11.49 10.35
CA ARG A 81 -25.17 -10.44 11.30
C ARG A 81 -24.06 -9.68 10.59
N SER A 82 -24.37 -8.49 10.07
CA SER A 82 -23.33 -7.46 10.04
C SER A 82 -22.84 -7.38 11.49
N ARG A 83 -21.61 -7.85 11.73
CA ARG A 83 -21.03 -7.76 13.07
C ARG A 83 -20.79 -6.28 13.29
N GLN A 84 -21.61 -5.66 14.13
CA GLN A 84 -21.36 -4.30 14.58
C GLN A 84 -19.97 -4.27 15.21
N ILE A 85 -19.12 -3.37 14.72
CA ILE A 85 -17.84 -3.05 15.34
C ILE A 85 -18.10 -2.82 16.83
N ALA A 86 -17.31 -3.45 17.70
CA ALA A 86 -17.46 -3.28 19.14
C ALA A 86 -17.42 -1.78 19.48
N PHE A 87 -18.41 -1.28 20.24
CA PHE A 87 -18.53 0.16 20.54
C PHE A 87 -17.23 0.74 21.10
N GLU A 88 -16.52 -0.01 21.94
CA GLU A 88 -15.22 0.38 22.51
C GLU A 88 -14.11 0.53 21.46
N LEU A 89 -14.08 -0.35 20.44
CA LEU A 89 -13.12 -0.29 19.34
C LEU A 89 -13.43 0.90 18.44
N GLN A 90 -14.72 1.12 18.13
CA GLN A 90 -15.17 2.26 17.35
C GLN A 90 -14.93 3.59 18.08
N ALA A 91 -15.20 3.65 19.38
CA ALA A 91 -14.94 4.82 20.22
C ALA A 91 -13.44 5.11 20.33
N ALA A 92 -12.60 4.09 20.54
CA ALA A 92 -11.15 4.25 20.63
C ALA A 92 -10.52 4.67 19.30
N ALA A 93 -10.96 4.10 18.18
CA ALA A 93 -10.53 4.49 16.85
C ALA A 93 -10.97 5.94 16.52
N SER A 94 -12.22 6.30 16.85
CA SER A 94 -12.71 7.67 16.67
C SER A 94 -11.94 8.67 17.52
N ALA A 95 -11.69 8.35 18.80
CA ALA A 95 -10.93 9.20 19.71
C ALA A 95 -9.48 9.41 19.26
N ARG A 96 -8.85 8.37 18.69
CA ARG A 96 -7.48 8.42 18.17
C ARG A 96 -7.40 8.78 16.68
N ARG A 97 -8.52 9.11 16.04
CA ARG A 97 -8.65 9.40 14.60
C ARG A 97 -8.00 8.33 13.74
N ARG A 98 -8.38 7.07 13.92
CA ARG A 98 -7.89 5.91 13.19
C ARG A 98 -8.99 5.29 12.34
N ASP A 99 -8.64 4.92 11.11
CA ASP A 99 -9.60 4.42 10.14
C ASP A 99 -9.77 2.92 10.30
N LEU A 100 -10.93 2.53 10.84
CA LEU A 100 -11.34 1.13 10.96
C LEU A 100 -11.88 0.54 9.65
N THR A 101 -12.24 1.38 8.67
CA THR A 101 -12.89 0.93 7.42
C THR A 101 -11.92 0.27 6.44
N VAL A 102 -10.62 0.44 6.68
CA VAL A 102 -9.55 -0.20 5.91
C VAL A 102 -9.40 -1.68 6.20
N LEU A 103 -9.88 -2.16 7.34
CA LEU A 103 -9.85 -3.58 7.66
C LEU A 103 -10.80 -4.30 6.72
N ASP A 104 -10.30 -5.28 5.99
CA ASP A 104 -11.17 -6.17 5.23
C ASP A 104 -12.00 -7.06 6.17
N ASP A 105 -12.96 -7.80 5.61
CA ASP A 105 -13.86 -8.64 6.41
C ASP A 105 -13.09 -9.70 7.24
N ALA A 106 -11.96 -10.20 6.76
CA ALA A 106 -11.14 -11.20 7.46
C ALA A 106 -10.33 -10.55 8.59
N GLU A 107 -9.68 -9.42 8.33
CA GLU A 107 -8.91 -8.67 9.32
C GLU A 107 -9.79 -8.13 10.44
N LEU A 108 -10.97 -7.58 10.10
CA LEU A 108 -11.97 -7.15 11.06
C LEU A 108 -12.43 -8.34 11.92
N GLN A 109 -12.61 -9.51 11.30
CA GLN A 109 -12.98 -10.72 12.00
C GLN A 109 -11.88 -11.18 12.98
N TYR A 110 -10.60 -11.14 12.59
CA TYR A 110 -9.49 -11.44 13.49
C TYR A 110 -9.44 -10.46 14.65
N ALA A 111 -9.56 -9.15 14.39
CA ALA A 111 -9.55 -8.13 15.42
C ALA A 111 -10.68 -8.31 16.45
N LEU A 112 -11.91 -8.59 15.98
CA LEU A 112 -13.06 -8.85 16.86
C LEU A 112 -12.89 -10.15 17.65
N THR A 113 -12.32 -11.19 17.05
CA THR A 113 -12.04 -12.46 17.74
C THR A 113 -11.00 -12.24 18.82
N PHE A 114 -9.89 -11.58 18.50
CA PHE A 114 -8.84 -11.20 19.42
C PHE A 114 -9.36 -10.35 20.58
N LEU A 115 -10.30 -9.43 20.34
CA LEU A 115 -10.97 -8.71 21.42
C LEU A 115 -11.89 -9.61 22.26
N SER A 116 -12.65 -10.50 21.64
CA SER A 116 -13.62 -11.36 22.33
C SER A 116 -12.98 -12.35 23.31
N GLU A 117 -11.73 -12.74 23.06
CA GLU A 117 -10.97 -13.64 23.94
C GLU A 117 -10.45 -12.96 25.21
N ALA A 118 -10.42 -11.63 25.26
CA ALA A 118 -9.99 -10.88 26.44
C ALA A 118 -11.13 -10.77 27.46
N VAL A 119 -11.10 -11.66 28.45
CA VAL A 119 -12.09 -11.72 29.55
C VAL A 119 -11.84 -10.66 30.63
N LYS A 120 -10.59 -10.21 30.81
CA LYS A 120 -10.23 -9.18 31.81
C LYS A 120 -10.30 -7.78 31.19
N PRO A 121 -10.92 -6.78 31.87
CA PRO A 121 -11.02 -5.41 31.36
C PRO A 121 -9.67 -4.78 30.96
N GLU A 122 -8.64 -4.95 31.79
CA GLU A 122 -7.29 -4.38 31.54
C GLU A 122 -6.65 -4.96 30.27
N ILE A 123 -6.81 -6.27 30.06
CA ILE A 123 -6.29 -6.96 28.86
C ILE A 123 -7.08 -6.51 27.63
N ARG A 124 -8.40 -6.34 27.78
CA ARG A 124 -9.28 -5.89 26.71
C ARG A 124 -8.89 -4.48 26.25
N GLU A 125 -8.65 -3.56 27.17
CA GLU A 125 -8.20 -2.20 26.89
C GLU A 125 -6.84 -2.17 26.16
N ALA A 126 -5.87 -2.95 26.62
CA ALA A 126 -4.57 -3.06 25.97
C ALA A 126 -4.66 -3.62 24.54
N ARG A 127 -5.58 -4.57 24.29
CA ARG A 127 -5.82 -5.11 22.94
C ARG A 127 -6.50 -4.10 22.03
N VAL A 128 -7.46 -3.32 22.55
CA VAL A 128 -8.06 -2.20 21.80
C VAL A 128 -6.96 -1.20 21.40
N ASP A 129 -6.06 -0.85 22.32
CA ASP A 129 -4.95 0.08 22.03
C ASP A 129 -3.99 -0.47 20.97
N ALA A 130 -3.65 -1.76 21.04
CA ALA A 130 -2.80 -2.43 20.05
C ALA A 130 -3.43 -2.44 18.65
N ILE A 131 -4.72 -2.77 18.53
CA ILE A 131 -5.44 -2.75 17.25
C ILE A 131 -5.47 -1.32 16.71
N VAL A 132 -5.92 -0.35 17.52
CA VAL A 132 -6.09 1.04 17.08
C VAL A 132 -4.76 1.69 16.69
N SER A 133 -3.66 1.34 17.36
CA SER A 133 -2.33 1.86 17.02
C SER A 133 -1.79 1.35 15.68
N ALA A 134 -2.24 0.18 15.23
CA ALA A 134 -1.87 -0.40 13.94
C ALA A 134 -2.69 0.14 12.76
N LEU A 135 -3.85 0.76 13.03
CA LEU A 135 -4.71 1.32 11.99
C LEU A 135 -4.10 2.61 11.40
N PRO A 136 -4.34 2.92 10.11
CA PRO A 136 -3.99 4.20 9.53
C PRO A 136 -4.82 5.33 10.14
N PRO A 137 -4.34 6.58 10.12
CA PRO A 137 -5.13 7.72 10.56
C PRO A 137 -6.32 7.98 9.60
N VAL A 138 -7.48 8.39 10.14
CA VAL A 138 -8.58 8.92 9.31
C VAL A 138 -8.12 10.25 8.73
N PRO A 139 -8.13 10.43 7.39
CA PRO A 139 -7.83 11.71 6.77
C PRO A 139 -8.80 12.79 7.28
N GLN A 140 -8.28 13.91 7.77
CA GLN A 140 -9.10 15.09 8.06
C GLN A 140 -9.69 15.64 6.76
N ILE A 141 -10.98 15.42 6.52
CA ILE A 141 -11.72 16.08 5.43
C ILE A 141 -12.20 17.44 5.96
N ASP A 142 -11.26 18.36 6.12
CA ASP A 142 -11.52 19.74 6.55
C ASP A 142 -11.92 20.61 5.34
N GLY A 143 -12.70 20.11 4.37
CA GLY A 143 -13.05 20.86 3.14
C GLY A 143 -11.86 21.39 2.32
N ARG A 144 -10.62 21.08 2.72
CA ARG A 144 -9.35 21.43 2.11
C ARG A 144 -8.82 20.17 1.45
N SER A 145 -8.24 20.32 0.25
CA SER A 145 -7.67 19.19 -0.47
C SER A 145 -6.62 18.46 0.37
N PRO A 146 -6.64 17.11 0.39
CA PRO A 146 -5.70 16.31 1.16
C PRO A 146 -4.26 16.63 0.74
N ILE A 147 -3.35 16.67 1.71
CA ILE A 147 -1.93 16.93 1.45
C ILE A 147 -1.37 15.73 0.72
N VAL A 148 -0.75 15.99 -0.44
CA VAL A 148 -0.02 14.98 -1.20
C VAL A 148 1.46 15.27 -1.10
N ILE A 149 2.22 14.26 -0.71
CA ILE A 149 3.68 14.30 -0.66
C ILE A 149 4.16 13.41 -1.78
N SER A 150 4.64 14.00 -2.87
CA SER A 150 5.13 13.26 -4.01
C SER A 150 6.64 13.24 -4.03
N PHE A 151 7.22 12.10 -4.37
CA PHE A 151 8.66 11.92 -4.51
C PHE A 151 9.03 11.60 -5.95
N ASP A 152 10.08 12.25 -6.44
CA ASP A 152 10.91 11.63 -7.45
C ASP A 152 11.56 10.33 -6.92
N VAL A 153 11.94 9.42 -7.81
CA VAL A 153 12.52 8.13 -7.43
C VAL A 153 14.05 8.14 -7.59
N GLY A 154 14.53 8.22 -8.83
CA GLY A 154 15.95 8.05 -9.16
C GLY A 154 16.76 9.30 -8.85
N GLY A 155 17.74 9.21 -7.95
CA GLY A 155 18.49 10.36 -7.43
C GLY A 155 17.88 10.98 -6.17
N THR A 156 16.66 10.57 -5.82
CA THR A 156 15.89 11.07 -4.68
C THR A 156 15.70 10.00 -3.61
N LEU A 157 14.87 8.99 -3.87
CA LEU A 157 14.61 7.86 -2.96
C LEU A 157 15.66 6.75 -3.06
N GLY A 158 16.41 6.70 -4.16
CA GLY A 158 17.45 5.72 -4.37
C GLY A 158 18.04 5.80 -5.77
N SER A 159 18.83 4.82 -6.13
CA SER A 159 19.49 4.74 -7.44
C SER A 159 19.61 3.29 -7.89
N SER A 160 19.65 3.08 -9.20
CA SER A 160 20.06 1.81 -9.80
C SER A 160 21.52 1.48 -9.47
N SER A 161 21.83 0.21 -9.25
CA SER A 161 23.19 -0.30 -9.08
C SER A 161 23.98 -0.28 -10.38
N ALA A 162 23.30 -0.35 -11.52
CA ALA A 162 23.86 -0.22 -12.86
C ALA A 162 23.41 1.07 -13.56
N PRO A 163 24.16 1.55 -14.58
CA PRO A 163 23.73 2.70 -15.39
C PRO A 163 22.44 2.39 -16.16
N SER A 164 21.38 3.15 -15.88
CA SER A 164 20.11 3.07 -16.61
C SER A 164 20.26 3.39 -18.11
N VAL A 165 19.30 2.95 -18.92
CA VAL A 165 19.27 3.23 -20.37
C VAL A 165 19.43 4.73 -20.68
N PRO A 166 18.67 5.66 -20.06
CA PRO A 166 18.88 7.09 -20.21
C PRO A 166 20.31 7.55 -19.87
N SER A 167 20.93 6.97 -18.85
CA SER A 167 22.30 7.31 -18.46
C SER A 167 23.32 6.83 -19.49
N ARG A 168 23.13 5.63 -20.04
CA ARG A 168 23.95 5.09 -21.13
C ARG A 168 23.82 5.94 -22.40
N LEU A 169 22.59 6.34 -22.75
CA LEU A 169 22.33 7.23 -23.89
C LEU A 169 22.99 8.60 -23.70
N ARG A 170 22.90 9.18 -22.50
CA ARG A 170 23.59 10.44 -22.17
C ARG A 170 25.10 10.36 -22.36
N SER A 171 25.70 9.29 -21.85
CA SER A 171 27.16 9.09 -21.95
C SER A 171 27.65 8.85 -23.38
N ALA A 172 26.81 8.28 -24.25
CA ALA A 172 27.18 7.95 -25.62
C ALA A 172 26.81 9.04 -26.65
N SER A 173 25.94 9.98 -26.29
CA SER A 173 25.43 10.99 -27.22
C SER A 173 26.51 11.95 -27.72
N GLN A 174 26.46 12.28 -29.01
CA GLN A 174 27.30 13.31 -29.63
C GLN A 174 26.63 14.70 -29.65
N ARG A 175 25.43 14.84 -29.05
CA ARG A 175 24.70 16.10 -28.94
C ARG A 175 25.11 16.87 -27.68
N SER A 176 24.67 18.12 -27.58
CA SER A 176 24.87 18.87 -26.34
C SER A 176 24.06 18.25 -25.18
N PRO A 177 24.49 18.42 -23.91
CA PRO A 177 23.76 17.86 -22.77
C PRO A 177 22.28 18.25 -22.68
N ASP A 178 21.94 19.46 -23.15
CA ASP A 178 20.57 19.96 -23.18
C ASP A 178 19.73 19.24 -24.25
N GLU A 179 20.23 19.19 -25.49
CA GLU A 179 19.57 18.48 -26.59
C GLU A 179 19.41 16.98 -26.27
N THR A 180 20.45 16.34 -25.74
CA THR A 180 20.40 14.93 -25.34
C THR A 180 19.31 14.69 -24.30
N ARG A 181 19.20 15.58 -23.30
CA ARG A 181 18.18 15.49 -22.26
C ARG A 181 16.77 15.67 -22.83
N ASP A 182 16.57 16.63 -23.72
CA ASP A 182 15.27 16.88 -24.34
C ASP A 182 14.84 15.71 -25.24
N ILE A 183 15.75 15.19 -26.07
CA ILE A 183 15.48 14.01 -26.91
C ILE A 183 15.10 12.80 -26.05
N ILE A 184 15.89 12.48 -25.01
CA ILE A 184 15.56 11.36 -24.11
C ILE A 184 14.21 11.59 -23.44
N ARG A 185 13.92 12.82 -23.01
CA ARG A 185 12.65 13.14 -22.35
C ARG A 185 11.46 12.87 -23.26
N GLU A 186 11.54 13.36 -24.49
CA GLU A 186 10.42 13.35 -25.43
C GLU A 186 10.25 12.00 -26.12
N GLN A 187 11.34 11.29 -26.36
CA GLN A 187 11.34 10.09 -27.20
C GLN A 187 11.40 8.79 -26.40
N LEU A 188 11.80 8.80 -25.13
CA LEU A 188 11.98 7.57 -24.34
C LEU A 188 11.02 7.45 -23.16
N TYR A 189 10.92 8.50 -22.32
CA TYR A 189 10.28 8.36 -21.00
C TYR A 189 8.77 8.12 -21.04
N ALA A 190 8.07 8.57 -22.08
CA ALA A 190 6.62 8.37 -22.21
C ALA A 190 6.24 7.04 -22.88
N LEU A 191 7.22 6.28 -23.37
CA LEU A 191 6.95 5.05 -24.12
C LEU A 191 6.61 3.89 -23.18
N PRO A 192 5.47 3.21 -23.37
CA PRO A 192 5.08 2.06 -22.54
C PRO A 192 5.94 0.82 -22.81
N GLU A 193 6.55 0.74 -23.99
CA GLU A 193 7.48 -0.31 -24.40
C GLU A 193 8.58 0.30 -25.28
N VAL A 194 9.77 -0.28 -25.24
CA VAL A 194 10.92 0.18 -26.04
C VAL A 194 11.42 -0.96 -26.90
N SER A 195 11.17 -0.87 -28.21
CA SER A 195 11.66 -1.85 -29.18
C SER A 195 13.09 -1.56 -29.60
N SER A 196 13.79 -2.55 -30.16
CA SER A 196 15.12 -2.35 -30.75
C SER A 196 15.10 -1.33 -31.91
N ALA A 197 14.01 -1.25 -32.67
CA ALA A 197 13.86 -0.26 -33.74
C ALA A 197 13.75 1.16 -33.17
N THR A 198 12.90 1.35 -32.16
CA THR A 198 12.76 2.63 -31.45
C THR A 198 14.07 3.05 -30.79
N MET A 199 14.81 2.11 -30.18
CA MET A 199 16.11 2.41 -29.60
C MET A 199 17.13 2.84 -30.66
N ALA A 200 17.09 2.25 -31.86
CA ALA A 200 17.95 2.66 -32.97
C ALA A 200 17.63 4.07 -33.46
N GLU A 201 16.35 4.43 -33.58
CA GLU A 201 15.90 5.79 -33.94
C GLU A 201 16.37 6.83 -32.91
N ILE A 202 16.21 6.54 -31.62
CA ILE A 202 16.70 7.42 -30.55
C ILE A 202 18.23 7.58 -30.62
N CYS A 203 18.96 6.47 -30.85
CA CYS A 203 20.41 6.50 -31.02
C CYS A 203 20.81 7.38 -32.21
N GLU A 204 20.13 7.28 -33.35
CA GLU A 204 20.36 8.12 -34.52
C GLU A 204 20.14 9.61 -34.22
N MET A 205 19.03 9.96 -33.55
CA MET A 205 18.76 11.35 -33.13
C MET A 205 19.89 11.90 -32.23
N LEU A 206 20.42 11.05 -31.35
CA LEU A 206 21.51 11.36 -30.43
C LEU A 206 22.91 11.32 -31.05
N GLY A 207 23.03 10.97 -32.34
CA GLY A 207 24.31 10.84 -33.05
C GLY A 207 25.15 9.64 -32.58
N ILE A 208 24.52 8.57 -32.11
CA ILE A 208 25.20 7.35 -31.63
C ILE A 208 25.33 6.38 -32.81
N GLU A 209 26.55 6.00 -33.17
CA GLU A 209 26.85 5.20 -34.37
C GLU A 209 26.24 3.79 -34.37
N SER A 210 26.02 3.20 -33.18
CA SER A 210 25.44 1.88 -33.02
C SER A 210 24.38 1.87 -31.93
N ALA A 211 23.23 1.27 -32.23
CA ALA A 211 22.12 1.18 -31.29
C ALA A 211 22.55 0.46 -30.01
N LEU A 212 22.31 1.09 -28.86
CA LEU A 212 22.60 0.47 -27.57
C LEU A 212 21.65 -0.71 -27.32
N SER A 213 22.17 -1.76 -26.68
CA SER A 213 21.34 -2.85 -26.20
C SER A 213 20.31 -2.36 -25.19
N ILE A 214 19.06 -2.78 -25.36
CA ILE A 214 17.94 -2.60 -24.42
C ILE A 214 18.00 -3.57 -23.23
N ASP A 215 19.03 -4.41 -23.15
CA ASP A 215 19.23 -5.27 -21.99
C ASP A 215 19.61 -4.44 -20.76
N ARG A 216 18.86 -4.65 -19.67
CA ARG A 216 19.05 -4.01 -18.37
C ARG A 216 20.25 -4.62 -17.62
N GLY A 217 20.61 -5.87 -17.93
CA GLY A 217 21.55 -6.64 -17.11
C GLY A 217 21.02 -6.87 -15.70
N GLU A 218 21.90 -7.31 -14.78
CA GLU A 218 21.58 -7.42 -13.35
C GLU A 218 21.61 -6.01 -12.71
N ASP A 219 20.51 -5.27 -12.82
CA ASP A 219 20.31 -3.98 -12.15
C ASP A 219 19.35 -4.13 -10.98
N GLU A 220 19.72 -3.53 -9.85
CA GLU A 220 18.94 -3.53 -8.62
C GLU A 220 18.73 -2.09 -8.15
N PHE A 221 17.50 -1.75 -7.73
CA PHE A 221 17.25 -0.48 -7.06
C PHE A 221 17.84 -0.51 -5.64
N VAL A 222 18.80 0.37 -5.41
CA VAL A 222 19.43 0.57 -4.10
C VAL A 222 18.77 1.80 -3.45
N PRO A 223 17.94 1.62 -2.40
CA PRO A 223 17.33 2.74 -1.72
C PRO A 223 18.39 3.60 -1.02
N ASP A 224 18.16 4.92 -0.95
CA ASP A 224 18.90 5.75 -0.01
C ASP A 224 18.68 5.21 1.40
N ARG A 225 19.74 5.19 2.22
CA ARG A 225 19.71 4.61 3.57
C ARG A 225 18.62 5.19 4.48
N HIS A 226 18.08 6.36 4.16
CA HIS A 226 17.00 7.00 4.91
C HIS A 226 15.64 6.97 4.21
N ALA A 227 15.55 6.45 2.98
CA ALA A 227 14.34 6.56 2.17
C ALA A 227 13.11 5.92 2.82
N ILE A 228 13.26 4.70 3.32
CA ILE A 228 12.15 3.95 3.94
C ILE A 228 11.65 4.67 5.18
N ASP A 229 12.55 5.08 6.08
CA ASP A 229 12.18 5.77 7.31
C ASP A 229 11.51 7.12 7.04
N VAL A 230 12.03 7.90 6.08
CA VAL A 230 11.47 9.20 5.68
C VAL A 230 10.09 9.04 5.05
N VAL A 231 9.92 8.10 4.11
CA VAL A 231 8.63 7.83 3.47
C VAL A 231 7.59 7.36 4.49
N ARG A 232 7.96 6.44 5.37
CA ARG A 232 7.10 5.98 6.48
C ARG A 232 6.69 7.12 7.40
N GLU A 233 7.62 7.98 7.78
CA GLU A 233 7.30 9.09 8.68
C GLU A 233 6.36 10.08 7.98
N LEU A 234 6.62 10.38 6.70
CA LEU A 234 5.83 11.32 5.93
C LEU A 234 4.42 10.82 5.60
N SER A 235 4.20 9.49 5.57
CA SER A 235 2.85 8.93 5.40
C SER A 235 1.89 9.27 6.55
N TYR A 236 2.39 9.75 7.70
CA TYR A 236 1.54 10.28 8.78
C TYR A 236 1.09 11.73 8.55
N TYR A 237 1.70 12.46 7.60
CA TYR A 237 1.42 13.87 7.32
C TYR A 237 0.60 14.08 6.04
N GLY A 238 0.49 13.08 5.18
CA GLY A 238 -0.27 13.14 3.94
C GLY A 238 -0.17 11.86 3.12
N THR A 239 -0.89 11.82 2.01
CA THR A 239 -0.82 10.73 1.04
C THR A 239 0.53 10.79 0.33
N VAL A 240 1.34 9.73 0.45
CA VAL A 240 2.64 9.66 -0.20
C VAL A 240 2.53 8.95 -1.54
N ILE A 241 3.06 9.55 -2.60
CA ILE A 241 3.08 8.98 -3.95
C ILE A 241 4.45 9.15 -4.59
N THR A 242 4.72 8.45 -5.70
CA THR A 242 5.92 8.69 -6.50
C THR A 242 5.58 9.16 -7.91
N ILE A 243 6.37 10.08 -8.47
CA ILE A 243 6.29 10.53 -9.86
C ILE A 243 7.70 10.47 -10.44
N SER A 244 7.95 9.60 -11.41
CA SER A 244 9.30 9.35 -11.94
C SER A 244 9.36 9.41 -13.46
N ASN A 245 10.44 10.01 -13.97
CA ASN A 245 10.81 9.89 -15.38
C ASN A 245 11.68 8.63 -15.53
N VAL A 246 11.07 7.53 -15.95
CA VAL A 246 11.72 6.23 -16.05
C VAL A 246 11.30 5.55 -17.36
N SER A 247 12.26 4.90 -18.03
CA SER A 247 11.96 4.17 -19.26
C SER A 247 11.22 2.87 -18.93
N ALA A 248 10.47 2.31 -19.87
CA ALA A 248 9.85 1.00 -19.68
C ALA A 248 10.88 -0.12 -19.42
N VAL A 249 12.12 0.04 -19.91
CA VAL A 249 13.22 -0.92 -19.74
C VAL A 249 13.77 -0.90 -18.32
N ASP A 250 13.91 0.29 -17.73
CA ASP A 250 14.51 0.45 -16.40
C ASP A 250 13.50 0.28 -15.25
N LEU A 251 12.21 0.12 -15.56
CA LEU A 251 11.15 0.11 -14.56
C LEU A 251 11.11 -1.20 -13.77
N ASP A 252 11.42 -1.13 -12.47
CA ASP A 252 11.21 -2.23 -11.53
C ASP A 252 10.11 -1.94 -10.51
N MET A 253 8.85 -2.04 -10.96
CA MET A 253 7.70 -1.80 -10.09
C MET A 253 7.58 -2.80 -8.94
N LYS A 254 8.08 -4.02 -9.12
CA LYS A 254 7.99 -5.05 -8.08
C LYS A 254 8.89 -4.69 -6.91
N GLN A 255 10.14 -4.32 -7.20
CA GLN A 255 11.08 -3.93 -6.15
C GLN A 255 10.65 -2.65 -5.43
N LEU A 256 10.20 -1.62 -6.17
CA LEU A 256 9.71 -0.37 -5.56
C LEU A 256 8.55 -0.62 -4.60
N ARG A 257 7.58 -1.46 -4.98
CA ARG A 257 6.47 -1.84 -4.11
C ARG A 257 6.94 -2.58 -2.85
N LEU A 258 7.80 -3.59 -3.01
CA LEU A 258 8.35 -4.34 -1.88
C LEU A 258 9.07 -3.46 -0.85
N LEU A 259 9.71 -2.38 -1.30
CA LEU A 259 10.48 -1.48 -0.43
C LEU A 259 9.62 -0.41 0.26
N PHE A 260 8.59 0.09 -0.43
CA PHE A 260 7.88 1.30 -0.01
C PHE A 260 6.42 1.08 0.37
N GLU A 261 5.84 -0.09 0.11
CA GLU A 261 4.54 -0.47 0.67
C GLU A 261 4.66 -0.74 2.19
N PRO A 262 3.64 -0.38 3.00
CA PRO A 262 2.36 0.22 2.60
C PRO A 262 2.36 1.76 2.57
N TRP A 263 3.52 2.40 2.75
CA TRP A 263 3.60 3.85 2.99
C TRP A 263 3.40 4.70 1.75
N VAL A 264 3.77 4.18 0.57
CA VAL A 264 3.46 4.80 -0.72
C VAL A 264 2.11 4.28 -1.21
N THR A 265 1.16 5.19 -1.41
CA THR A 265 -0.19 4.88 -1.87
C THR A 265 -0.22 4.46 -3.33
N ASP A 266 0.53 5.15 -4.19
CA ASP A 266 0.62 4.78 -5.61
C ASP A 266 1.90 5.30 -6.28
N PHE A 267 2.22 4.73 -7.44
CA PHE A 267 3.44 4.97 -8.20
C PHE A 267 3.11 5.36 -9.63
N PHE A 268 3.63 6.51 -10.06
CA PHE A 268 3.36 7.11 -11.37
C PHE A 268 4.63 7.18 -12.23
N PRO A 269 5.14 6.04 -12.77
CA PRO A 269 6.24 6.05 -13.71
C PRO A 269 5.78 6.57 -15.07
N SER A 270 6.56 7.47 -15.65
CA SER A 270 6.22 8.18 -16.89
C SER A 270 5.90 7.26 -18.07
N CYS A 271 6.57 6.10 -18.15
CA CYS A 271 6.33 5.12 -19.22
C CYS A 271 4.95 4.47 -19.12
N ARG A 272 4.32 4.43 -17.93
CA ARG A 272 2.95 3.92 -17.76
C ARG A 272 1.89 5.01 -17.85
N THR A 273 2.21 6.22 -17.37
CA THR A 273 1.26 7.34 -17.39
C THR A 273 1.24 8.09 -18.72
N GLY A 274 2.29 7.93 -19.54
CA GLY A 274 2.52 8.73 -20.75
C GLY A 274 2.85 10.20 -20.46
N CYS A 275 3.02 10.57 -19.18
CA CYS A 275 3.25 11.94 -18.73
C CYS A 275 4.63 12.06 -18.10
N VAL A 276 5.42 13.05 -18.54
CA VAL A 276 6.84 13.17 -18.18
C VAL A 276 7.08 14.52 -17.50
N LYS A 277 7.74 14.54 -16.34
CA LYS A 277 8.18 15.81 -15.71
C LYS A 277 9.19 16.52 -16.64
N PRO A 278 9.15 17.86 -16.80
CA PRO A 278 8.38 18.85 -16.04
C PRO A 278 6.98 19.18 -16.60
N ASP A 279 6.41 18.39 -17.52
CA ASP A 279 5.06 18.64 -18.02
C ASP A 279 4.06 18.63 -16.85
N ARG A 280 3.26 19.70 -16.74
CA ARG A 280 2.22 19.86 -15.73
C ARG A 280 1.29 18.64 -15.66
N ARG A 281 1.02 17.99 -16.80
CA ARG A 281 0.17 16.80 -16.87
C ARG A 281 0.65 15.65 -15.99
N ALA A 282 1.96 15.52 -15.74
CA ALA A 282 2.49 14.49 -14.86
C ALA A 282 2.05 14.68 -13.40
N PHE A 283 2.03 15.93 -12.94
CA PHE A 283 1.59 16.29 -11.59
C PHE A 283 0.06 16.23 -11.46
N ASP A 284 -0.66 16.79 -12.44
CA ASP A 284 -2.13 16.76 -12.47
C ASP A 284 -2.65 15.30 -12.49
N PHE A 285 -2.05 14.43 -13.31
CA PHE A 285 -2.43 13.01 -13.38
C PHE A 285 -2.29 12.32 -12.02
N ALA A 286 -1.12 12.49 -11.38
CA ALA A 286 -0.81 11.87 -10.10
C ALA A 286 -1.72 12.36 -8.97
N CYS A 287 -2.02 13.67 -8.93
CA CYS A 287 -2.96 14.25 -7.97
C CYS A 287 -4.40 13.75 -8.19
N ASN A 288 -4.87 13.73 -9.43
CA ASN A 288 -6.22 13.27 -9.77
C ASN A 288 -6.43 11.80 -9.38
N ALA A 289 -5.42 10.96 -9.59
CA ALA A 289 -5.48 9.54 -9.24
C ALA A 289 -5.70 9.28 -7.73
N VAL A 290 -5.25 10.21 -6.87
CA VAL A 290 -5.43 10.14 -5.41
C VAL A 290 -6.48 11.12 -4.87
N GLY A 291 -7.28 11.74 -5.74
CA GLY A 291 -8.36 12.65 -5.34
C GLY A 291 -7.89 13.97 -4.70
N ALA A 292 -6.71 14.45 -5.08
CA ALA A 292 -6.11 15.67 -4.53
C ALA A 292 -5.94 16.76 -5.60
N SER A 293 -5.68 17.99 -5.14
CA SER A 293 -5.31 19.11 -6.00
C SER A 293 -3.80 19.35 -5.99
N VAL A 294 -3.25 19.87 -7.09
CA VAL A 294 -1.81 20.12 -7.21
C VAL A 294 -1.34 21.24 -6.27
N GLU A 295 -2.21 22.19 -5.92
CA GLU A 295 -1.94 23.24 -4.92
C GLU A 295 -1.75 22.67 -3.50
N ALA A 296 -2.23 21.45 -3.25
CA ALA A 296 -1.98 20.70 -2.02
C ALA A 296 -0.78 19.75 -2.11
N MET A 297 -0.13 19.65 -3.27
CA MET A 297 1.04 18.82 -3.47
C MET A 297 2.32 19.51 -2.98
N ILE A 298 3.10 18.77 -2.22
CA ILE A 298 4.51 19.01 -1.98
C ILE A 298 5.29 18.00 -2.83
N HIS A 299 6.16 18.46 -3.73
CA HIS A 299 6.97 17.58 -4.56
C HIS A 299 8.43 17.62 -4.14
N VAL A 300 9.02 16.45 -3.90
CA VAL A 300 10.41 16.30 -3.45
C VAL A 300 11.21 15.63 -4.55
N GLY A 301 12.28 16.27 -5.00
CA GLY A 301 13.15 15.69 -6.03
C GLY A 301 14.50 16.38 -6.13
N ASP A 302 15.41 15.81 -6.91
CA ASP A 302 16.79 16.27 -7.03
C ASP A 302 17.04 17.08 -8.31
N SER A 303 16.18 16.95 -9.33
CA SER A 303 16.29 17.64 -10.60
C SER A 303 15.68 19.03 -10.53
N TRP A 304 16.51 20.06 -10.69
CA TRP A 304 16.03 21.44 -10.75
C TRP A 304 15.00 21.67 -11.86
N GLN A 305 15.26 21.13 -13.05
CA GLN A 305 14.37 21.32 -14.19
C GLN A 305 13.07 20.53 -14.04
N CYS A 306 13.15 19.23 -13.70
CA CYS A 306 11.99 18.34 -13.68
C CYS A 306 11.16 18.51 -12.41
N ASP A 307 11.81 18.59 -11.25
CA ASP A 307 11.14 18.49 -9.95
C ASP A 307 10.87 19.86 -9.35
N VAL A 308 11.76 20.84 -9.56
CA VAL A 308 11.56 22.20 -9.01
C VAL A 308 10.75 23.06 -9.97
N LYS A 309 11.30 23.36 -11.15
CA LYS A 309 10.60 24.20 -12.16
C LYS A 309 9.29 23.54 -12.61
N GLY A 310 9.28 22.22 -12.79
CA GLY A 310 8.07 21.47 -13.13
C GLY A 310 6.97 21.58 -12.08
N ALA A 311 7.31 21.34 -10.80
CA ALA A 311 6.33 21.45 -9.72
C ALA A 311 5.79 22.89 -9.56
N LEU A 312 6.66 23.90 -9.63
CA LEU A 312 6.24 25.31 -9.56
C LEU A 312 5.29 25.68 -10.70
N ALA A 313 5.60 25.28 -11.94
CA ALA A 313 4.73 25.53 -13.09
C ALA A 313 3.38 24.80 -12.97
N ALA A 314 3.35 23.66 -12.29
CA ALA A 314 2.12 22.93 -11.98
C ALA A 314 1.33 23.54 -10.80
N GLY A 315 1.92 24.45 -10.03
CA GLY A 315 1.30 25.04 -8.83
C GLY A 315 1.55 24.24 -7.54
N ALA A 316 2.41 23.22 -7.59
CA ALA A 316 2.87 22.47 -6.44
C ALA A 316 4.00 23.21 -5.69
N ARG A 317 4.28 22.77 -4.46
CA ARG A 317 5.34 23.32 -3.61
C ARG A 317 6.58 22.41 -3.68
N PRO A 318 7.70 22.83 -4.29
CA PRO A 318 8.88 21.98 -4.39
C PRO A 318 9.73 21.97 -3.11
N ILE A 319 10.34 20.82 -2.84
CA ILE A 319 11.51 20.67 -1.98
C ILE A 319 12.65 20.10 -2.84
N TRP A 320 13.69 20.89 -3.02
CA TRP A 320 14.85 20.48 -3.82
C TRP A 320 15.89 19.77 -2.95
N ILE A 321 16.26 18.54 -3.33
CA ILE A 321 17.42 17.86 -2.74
C ILE A 321 18.68 18.32 -3.47
N SER A 322 19.37 19.30 -2.91
CA SER A 322 20.54 19.93 -3.54
C SER A 322 21.77 19.05 -3.54
N ARG A 323 21.95 18.20 -2.50
CA ARG A 323 23.19 17.45 -2.26
C ARG A 323 24.43 18.35 -2.28
N GLY A 324 24.28 19.60 -1.80
CA GLY A 324 25.33 20.62 -1.77
C GLY A 324 25.57 21.35 -3.11
N ARG A 325 24.79 21.04 -4.16
CA ARG A 325 24.84 21.81 -5.41
C ARG A 325 24.36 23.25 -5.16
N PRO A 326 25.01 24.26 -5.75
CA PRO A 326 24.55 25.64 -5.63
C PRO A 326 23.18 25.77 -6.31
N MET A 327 22.31 26.59 -5.72
CA MET A 327 21.04 26.93 -6.37
C MET A 327 21.34 27.74 -7.63
N PRO A 328 20.67 27.46 -8.76
CA PRO A 328 20.80 28.30 -9.95
C PRO A 328 20.41 29.75 -9.64
N GLU A 329 21.20 30.72 -10.12
CA GLU A 329 21.06 32.16 -9.83
C GLU A 329 19.68 32.74 -10.20
N GLU A 330 18.94 32.06 -11.07
CA GLU A 330 17.67 32.51 -11.64
C GLU A 330 16.52 32.61 -10.60
N MET A 331 16.64 32.09 -9.37
CA MET A 331 15.51 32.00 -8.42
C MET A 331 15.88 32.16 -6.93
N GLU A 332 16.49 33.28 -6.53
CA GLU A 332 16.73 33.64 -5.11
C GLU A 332 15.48 34.17 -4.37
N ASP A 333 14.26 33.99 -4.86
CA ASP A 333 13.06 34.63 -4.25
C ASP A 333 12.55 33.97 -2.95
N GLY A 334 13.15 32.84 -2.52
CA GLY A 334 12.80 32.13 -1.30
C GLY A 334 11.56 31.22 -1.39
N THR A 335 10.98 31.03 -2.57
CA THR A 335 9.79 30.17 -2.78
C THR A 335 10.13 28.67 -2.75
N VAL A 336 11.39 28.29 -2.99
CA VAL A 336 11.83 26.90 -3.02
C VAL A 336 12.47 26.50 -1.70
N MET A 337 11.96 25.44 -1.08
CA MET A 337 12.60 24.83 0.08
C MET A 337 13.78 23.97 -0.37
N VAL A 338 14.93 24.09 0.31
CA VAL A 338 16.14 23.34 -0.02
C VAL A 338 16.48 22.36 1.10
N ALA A 339 16.65 21.10 0.72
CA ALA A 339 17.18 20.04 1.56
C ALA A 339 18.56 19.63 1.04
N THR A 340 19.56 19.51 1.92
CA THR A 340 20.87 18.99 1.51
C THR A 340 20.82 17.48 1.28
N ASP A 341 20.00 16.77 2.07
CA ASP A 341 19.76 15.34 1.96
C ASP A 341 18.32 14.98 2.36
N LEU A 342 17.95 13.72 2.11
CA LEU A 342 16.58 13.24 2.27
C LEU A 342 16.06 13.36 3.72
N ARG A 343 16.92 13.33 4.75
CA ARG A 343 16.49 13.44 6.16
C ARG A 343 15.93 14.82 6.47
N GLN A 344 16.45 15.86 5.79
CA GLN A 344 16.01 17.24 6.03
C GLN A 344 14.61 17.51 5.46
N VAL A 345 14.08 16.62 4.62
CA VAL A 345 12.74 16.74 4.02
C VAL A 345 11.66 16.66 5.09
N VAL A 346 11.81 15.78 6.08
CA VAL A 346 10.84 15.61 7.18
C VAL A 346 10.55 16.90 7.94
N PRO A 347 11.54 17.58 8.56
CA PRO A 347 11.30 18.83 9.28
C PRO A 347 10.89 20.00 8.36
N LEU A 348 11.16 19.94 7.06
CA LEU A 348 10.63 20.90 6.09
C LEU A 348 9.13 20.70 5.88
N ILE A 349 8.70 19.47 5.61
CA ILE A 349 7.28 19.14 5.42
C ILE A 349 6.50 19.41 6.70
N GLN A 350 7.01 19.02 7.88
CA GLN A 350 6.37 19.34 9.16
C GLN A 350 6.06 20.84 9.31
N ARG A 351 6.99 21.72 8.93
CA ARG A 351 6.77 23.17 8.93
C ARG A 351 5.75 23.61 7.88
N MET A 352 5.77 23.01 6.70
CA MET A 352 4.85 23.34 5.60
C MET A 352 3.41 22.87 5.86
N VAL A 353 3.24 21.78 6.61
CA VAL A 353 1.94 21.23 7.04
C VAL A 353 1.46 21.93 8.31
N GLY A 354 2.35 22.13 9.29
CA GLY A 354 2.02 22.82 10.54
C GLY A 354 1.63 24.28 10.35
N SER A 355 2.07 24.94 9.27
CA SER A 355 1.60 26.29 8.88
C SER A 355 0.23 26.31 8.19
N ARG A 356 -0.36 25.14 7.87
CA ARG A 356 -1.75 25.03 7.38
C ARG A 356 -2.77 24.86 8.51
N ILE A 357 -2.35 24.43 9.70
CA ILE A 357 -3.19 24.26 10.90
C ILE A 357 -3.19 25.57 11.67
#